data_AF-A0A378AKY8-F1
#
_entry.id   AF-A0A378AKY8-F1
#
_cell.length_a   1.000
_cell.length_b   1.000
_cell.length_c   1.000
_cell.angle_alpha   90.00
_cell.angle_beta   90.00
_cell.angle_gamma   90.00
#
_symmetry.space_group_name_H-M   'P 1'
#
loop_
_entity.id
_entity.type
_entity.pdbx_description
1 polymer ?
#
loop_
_entity_poly.entity_id
_entity_poly.type
_entity_poly.pdbx_seq_one_letter_code
_entity_poly.pdbx_strand_id
1 'polypeptide(L)'
;MMREKVDYMTRLLEDTFQTKMVSHRAGRWAFDERYARLLVEYGYQVDCSVTPRVNWKTAKGAPQGDGGTDYRRFPQHAYFLDENDISREGHSPLLEVPMSIQYKHSAWMNSVKQGYDRLRAKCAPPPYTGCDRWAAMWRR
;
A
#
# COMPACT_ATOMS: atom_id res chain seq x y z
N MET A 1 -15.28 -10.22 -9.30
CA MET A 1 -14.73 -10.27 -7.92
C MET A 1 -14.22 -8.94 -7.36
N MET A 2 -13.17 -8.29 -7.88
CA MET A 2 -12.66 -7.02 -7.27
C MET A 2 -13.73 -5.91 -7.28
N ARG A 3 -14.35 -5.67 -8.45
CA ARG A 3 -15.45 -4.71 -8.60
C ARG A 3 -16.59 -4.99 -7.62
N GLU A 4 -17.11 -6.21 -7.57
CA GLU A 4 -18.19 -6.60 -6.64
C GLU A 4 -17.83 -6.31 -5.19
N LYS A 5 -16.57 -6.54 -4.79
CA LYS A 5 -16.11 -6.26 -3.44
C LYS A 5 -16.08 -4.76 -3.15
N VAL A 6 -15.56 -3.95 -4.07
CA VAL A 6 -15.55 -2.49 -3.93
C VAL A 6 -16.99 -1.96 -3.89
N ASP A 7 -17.85 -2.43 -4.79
CA ASP A 7 -19.27 -2.08 -4.85
C ASP A 7 -19.97 -2.34 -3.52
N TYR A 8 -19.88 -3.59 -3.03
CA TYR A 8 -20.52 -4.02 -1.81
C TYR A 8 -20.03 -3.24 -0.60
N MET A 9 -18.71 -3.09 -0.45
CA MET A 9 -18.14 -2.34 0.67
C MET A 9 -18.51 -0.87 0.62
N THR A 10 -18.49 -0.25 -0.55
CA THR A 10 -18.87 1.16 -0.73
C THR A 10 -20.32 1.34 -0.31
N ARG A 11 -21.24 0.57 -0.87
CA ARG A 11 -22.67 0.66 -0.52
C ARG A 11 -22.93 0.39 0.95
N LEU A 12 -22.34 -0.66 1.51
CA LEU A 12 -22.50 -0.99 2.93
C LEU A 12 -22.09 0.18 3.84
N LEU A 13 -20.95 0.83 3.55
CA LEU A 13 -20.48 1.95 4.35
C LEU A 13 -21.32 3.21 4.13
N GLU A 14 -21.72 3.50 2.89
CA GLU A 14 -22.60 4.62 2.57
C GLU A 14 -23.98 4.46 3.22
N ASP A 15 -24.55 3.25 3.21
CA ASP A 15 -25.82 2.92 3.85
C ASP A 15 -25.70 2.95 5.39
N THR A 16 -24.55 2.57 5.95
CA THR A 16 -24.37 2.57 7.41
C THR A 16 -24.16 3.98 7.95
N PHE A 17 -23.31 4.77 7.29
CA PHE A 17 -22.94 6.11 7.75
C PHE A 17 -23.78 7.22 7.14
N GLN A 18 -24.66 6.89 6.18
CA GLN A 18 -25.53 7.84 5.48
C GLN A 18 -24.73 8.99 4.85
N THR A 19 -23.53 8.69 4.34
CA THR A 19 -22.61 9.65 3.75
C THR A 19 -21.83 9.03 2.62
N LYS A 20 -21.51 9.82 1.58
CA LYS A 20 -20.71 9.37 0.44
C LYS A 20 -19.30 8.98 0.91
N MET A 21 -18.82 7.82 0.48
CA MET A 21 -17.42 7.43 0.71
C MET A 21 -16.52 8.13 -0.30
N VAL A 22 -15.56 8.92 0.21
CA VAL A 22 -14.64 9.72 -0.62
C VAL A 22 -13.17 9.40 -0.38
N SER A 23 -12.85 8.65 0.68
CA SER A 23 -11.48 8.24 1.02
C SER A 23 -11.34 6.73 1.07
N HIS A 24 -10.24 6.21 0.56
CA HIS A 24 -9.94 4.77 0.52
C HIS A 24 -8.56 4.46 1.12
N ARG A 25 -8.40 3.20 1.53
CA ARG A 25 -7.11 2.58 1.84
C ARG A 25 -7.18 1.09 1.52
N ALA A 26 -6.29 0.61 0.67
CA ALA A 26 -6.23 -0.80 0.32
C ALA A 26 -5.86 -1.64 1.55
N GLY A 27 -6.69 -2.66 1.80
CA GLY A 27 -6.31 -3.73 2.70
C GLY A 27 -5.07 -4.44 2.16
N ARG A 28 -4.19 -4.88 3.06
CA ARG A 28 -3.00 -5.68 2.71
C ARG A 28 -1.98 -4.96 1.83
N TRP A 29 -2.13 -3.64 1.60
CA TRP A 29 -1.30 -2.87 0.66
C TRP A 29 -1.32 -3.46 -0.76
N ALA A 30 -2.45 -4.06 -1.12
CA ALA A 30 -2.69 -4.61 -2.45
C ALA A 30 -3.43 -3.56 -3.27
N PHE A 31 -2.66 -2.74 -3.99
CA PHE A 31 -3.17 -1.67 -4.83
C PHE A 31 -2.48 -1.70 -6.20
N ASP A 32 -3.28 -1.56 -7.25
CA ASP A 32 -2.90 -1.60 -8.66
C ASP A 32 -3.76 -0.62 -9.49
N GLU A 33 -3.45 -0.49 -10.77
CA GLU A 33 -4.11 0.39 -11.73
C GLU A 33 -5.60 0.05 -11.92
N ARG A 34 -5.97 -1.22 -11.82
CA ARG A 34 -7.37 -1.63 -11.97
C ARG A 34 -8.18 -1.18 -10.76
N TYR A 35 -7.58 -1.26 -9.58
CA TYR A 35 -8.18 -0.78 -8.35
C TYR A 35 -8.31 0.74 -8.38
N ALA A 36 -7.26 1.46 -8.79
CA ALA A 36 -7.30 2.92 -8.92
C ALA A 36 -8.45 3.39 -9.81
N ARG A 37 -8.62 2.78 -10.99
CA ARG A 37 -9.73 3.08 -11.91
C ARG A 37 -11.11 2.83 -11.27
N LEU A 38 -11.25 1.72 -10.53
CA LEU A 38 -12.49 1.45 -9.81
C LEU A 38 -12.76 2.53 -8.77
N LEU A 39 -11.77 2.95 -7.99
CA LEU A 39 -11.95 4.00 -6.99
C LEU A 39 -12.43 5.32 -7.63
N VAL A 40 -11.82 5.71 -8.76
CA VAL A 40 -12.27 6.86 -9.55
C VAL A 40 -13.73 6.70 -9.98
N GLU A 41 -14.12 5.54 -10.51
CA GLU A 41 -15.49 5.25 -10.95
C GLU A 41 -16.51 5.33 -9.81
N TYR A 42 -16.15 4.88 -8.60
CA TYR A 42 -17.01 4.94 -7.42
C TYR A 42 -17.06 6.33 -6.75
N GLY A 43 -16.29 7.30 -7.27
CA GLY A 43 -16.26 8.68 -6.78
C GLY A 43 -15.34 8.92 -5.58
N TYR A 44 -14.36 8.05 -5.35
CA TYR A 44 -13.32 8.30 -4.36
C TYR A 44 -12.39 9.42 -4.84
N GLN A 45 -12.01 10.28 -3.91
CA GLN A 45 -11.18 11.46 -4.13
C GLN A 45 -9.77 11.28 -3.59
N VAL A 46 -9.60 10.51 -2.52
CA VAL A 46 -8.31 10.31 -1.84
C VAL A 46 -8.06 8.83 -1.59
N ASP A 47 -6.85 8.37 -1.86
CA ASP A 47 -6.34 7.06 -1.47
C ASP A 47 -5.07 7.21 -0.60
N CYS A 48 -4.79 6.20 0.24
CA CYS A 48 -3.57 6.15 1.06
C CYS A 48 -2.98 4.72 1.10
N SER A 49 -3.02 4.03 -0.04
CA SER A 49 -2.59 2.63 -0.15
C SER A 49 -1.09 2.46 -0.37
N VAL A 50 -0.40 3.50 -0.84
CA VAL A 50 1.02 3.43 -1.19
C VAL A 50 1.87 3.55 0.07
N THR A 51 2.90 2.71 0.12
CA THR A 51 3.87 2.66 1.21
C THR A 51 5.27 2.86 0.66
N PRO A 52 5.70 4.12 0.41
CA PRO A 52 6.98 4.38 -0.23
C PRO A 52 8.13 3.72 0.53
N ARG A 53 9.15 3.27 -0.21
CA ARG A 53 10.34 2.55 0.30
C ARG A 53 10.09 1.10 0.74
N VAL A 54 8.85 0.62 0.74
CA VAL A 54 8.52 -0.76 1.14
C VAL A 54 8.32 -1.64 -0.10
N ASN A 55 8.84 -2.87 -0.03
CA ASN A 55 8.61 -3.91 -1.03
C ASN A 55 7.79 -5.03 -0.40
N TRP A 56 6.57 -5.25 -0.88
CA TRP A 56 5.69 -6.30 -0.37
C TRP A 56 5.73 -7.61 -1.16
N LYS A 57 6.64 -7.78 -2.13
CA LYS A 57 6.76 -9.02 -2.92
C LYS A 57 6.96 -10.28 -2.08
N THR A 58 7.58 -10.17 -0.91
CA THR A 58 7.78 -11.31 0.01
C THR A 58 6.64 -11.50 1.00
N ALA A 59 5.62 -10.64 0.96
CA ALA A 59 4.45 -10.76 1.83
C ALA A 59 3.55 -11.89 1.33
N LYS A 60 3.15 -12.77 2.27
CA LYS A 60 2.30 -13.91 1.94
C LYS A 60 0.91 -13.41 1.54
N GLY A 61 0.57 -13.61 0.27
CA GLY A 61 -0.75 -13.35 -0.31
C GLY A 61 -1.39 -14.65 -0.78
N ALA A 62 -1.97 -14.64 -1.98
CA ALA A 62 -2.43 -15.87 -2.63
C ALA A 62 -1.24 -16.86 -2.77
N PRO A 63 -1.42 -18.16 -2.48
CA PRO A 63 -0.34 -19.16 -2.55
C PRO A 63 0.33 -19.26 -3.93
N GLN A 64 -0.38 -18.84 -4.99
CA GLN A 64 0.10 -18.83 -6.37
C GLN A 64 0.26 -17.42 -6.95
N GLY A 65 0.27 -16.38 -6.10
CA GLY A 65 0.43 -15.00 -6.54
C GLY A 65 1.88 -14.52 -6.47
N ASP A 66 2.17 -13.42 -7.15
CA ASP A 66 3.50 -12.79 -7.22
C ASP A 66 3.91 -11.98 -5.96
N GLY A 67 3.17 -12.16 -4.87
CA GLY A 67 3.29 -11.35 -3.65
C GLY A 67 2.57 -10.01 -3.73
N GLY A 68 2.91 -9.08 -2.84
CA GLY A 68 2.37 -7.72 -2.84
C GLY A 68 3.16 -6.75 -3.73
N THR A 69 2.65 -5.52 -3.87
CA THR A 69 3.23 -4.48 -4.72
C THR A 69 4.59 -3.96 -4.20
N ASP A 70 5.47 -3.60 -5.12
CA ASP A 70 6.77 -2.99 -4.81
C ASP A 70 6.70 -1.46 -4.90
N TYR A 71 6.52 -0.80 -3.75
CA TYR A 71 6.36 0.65 -3.65
C TYR A 71 7.68 1.41 -3.49
N ARG A 72 8.85 0.75 -3.64
CA ARG A 72 10.16 1.39 -3.40
C ARG A 72 10.41 2.62 -4.27
N ARG A 73 9.80 2.68 -5.45
CA ARG A 73 9.99 3.74 -6.45
C ARG A 73 8.85 4.76 -6.52
N PHE A 74 7.84 4.63 -5.65
CA PHE A 74 6.68 5.50 -5.68
C PHE A 74 7.00 6.89 -5.07
N PRO A 75 6.25 7.94 -5.44
CA PRO A 75 6.37 9.27 -4.86
C PRO A 75 6.21 9.23 -3.34
N GLN A 76 6.94 10.11 -2.65
CA GLN A 76 6.88 10.23 -1.18
C GLN A 76 5.98 11.37 -0.72
N HIS A 77 5.62 12.27 -1.64
CA HIS A 77 4.67 13.35 -1.44
C HIS A 77 3.31 12.96 -2.02
N ALA A 78 2.26 13.72 -1.68
CA ALA A 78 0.93 13.51 -2.24
C ALA A 78 0.91 13.84 -3.74
N TYR A 79 0.26 13.01 -4.54
CA TYR A 79 0.22 13.15 -5.99
C TYR A 79 -1.10 12.64 -6.56
N PHE A 80 -1.56 13.24 -7.65
CA PHE A 80 -2.69 12.69 -8.40
C PHE A 80 -2.22 11.46 -9.17
N LEU A 81 -2.93 10.34 -9.04
CA LEU A 81 -2.54 9.08 -9.66
C LEU A 81 -2.63 9.15 -11.18
N ASP A 82 -1.76 8.43 -11.87
CA ASP A 82 -2.01 7.98 -13.24
C ASP A 82 -2.75 6.64 -13.17
N GLU A 83 -3.95 6.57 -13.75
CA GLU A 83 -4.77 5.36 -13.78
C GLU A 83 -4.13 4.22 -14.58
N ASN A 84 -3.13 4.50 -15.44
CA ASN A 84 -2.40 3.51 -16.22
C ASN A 84 -1.07 3.10 -15.60
N ASP A 85 -0.58 3.85 -14.61
CA ASP A 85 0.64 3.53 -13.86
C ASP A 85 0.59 4.21 -12.50
N ILE A 86 0.22 3.47 -11.46
CA ILE A 86 0.04 4.06 -10.11
C ILE A 86 1.35 4.54 -9.49
N SER A 87 2.51 4.23 -10.10
CA SER A 87 3.83 4.63 -9.60
C SER A 87 4.25 6.05 -9.97
N ARG A 88 3.43 6.77 -10.75
CA ARG A 88 3.73 8.14 -11.21
C ARG A 88 2.53 9.08 -11.03
N GLU A 89 2.85 10.36 -11.16
CA GLU A 89 1.84 11.42 -11.21
C GLU A 89 1.09 11.39 -12.53
N GLY A 90 -0.20 11.70 -12.48
CA GLY A 90 -1.09 11.75 -13.62
C GLY A 90 -2.16 12.83 -13.47
N HIS A 91 -3.20 12.70 -14.29
CA HIS A 91 -4.30 13.66 -14.37
C HIS A 91 -5.63 13.10 -13.84
N SER A 92 -5.60 11.97 -13.14
CA SER A 92 -6.82 11.42 -12.53
C SER A 92 -7.30 12.31 -11.37
N PRO A 93 -8.59 12.28 -11.03
CA PRO A 93 -9.11 13.02 -9.89
C PRO A 93 -8.73 12.39 -8.53
N LEU A 94 -8.07 11.22 -8.53
CA LEU A 94 -7.75 10.48 -7.31
C LEU A 94 -6.38 10.91 -6.77
N LEU A 95 -6.38 11.56 -5.60
CA LEU A 95 -5.19 11.97 -4.89
C LEU A 95 -4.65 10.83 -4.03
N GLU A 96 -3.47 10.32 -4.34
CA GLU A 96 -2.74 9.42 -3.45
C GLU A 96 -1.99 10.24 -2.39
N VAL A 97 -2.21 9.89 -1.13
CA VAL A 97 -1.49 10.43 0.03
C VAL A 97 -0.69 9.28 0.63
N PRO A 98 0.60 9.14 0.24
CA PRO A 98 1.40 8.02 0.67
C PRO A 98 1.52 7.97 2.19
N MET A 99 1.46 6.77 2.76
CA MET A 99 1.65 6.60 4.19
C MET A 99 3.05 7.05 4.60
N SER A 100 3.13 7.87 5.66
CA SER A 100 4.41 8.35 6.19
C SER A 100 5.22 7.19 6.78
N ILE A 101 6.27 6.77 6.08
CA ILE A 101 7.16 5.69 6.52
C ILE A 101 8.54 6.26 6.81
N GLN A 102 8.87 6.36 8.09
CA GLN A 102 10.20 6.76 8.55
C GLN A 102 11.06 5.53 8.85
N TYR A 103 12.39 5.65 8.74
CA TYR A 103 13.31 4.61 9.20
C TYR A 103 13.45 4.69 10.72
N LYS A 104 13.38 3.53 11.39
CA LYS A 104 13.45 3.48 12.87
C LYS A 104 14.87 3.70 13.40
N HIS A 105 15.88 3.33 12.62
CA HIS A 105 17.29 3.39 13.01
C HIS A 105 18.10 4.15 11.97
N SER A 106 19.23 4.73 12.40
CA SER A 106 20.22 5.34 11.51
C SER A 106 20.65 4.38 10.40
N ALA A 107 21.03 4.91 9.23
CA ALA A 107 21.44 4.14 8.06
C ALA A 107 22.50 3.06 8.38
N TRP A 108 23.46 3.38 9.24
CA TRP A 108 24.52 2.46 9.64
C TRP A 108 23.99 1.24 10.41
N MET A 109 23.14 1.45 11.41
CA MET A 109 22.48 0.36 12.13
C MET A 109 21.57 -0.51 11.23
N ASN A 110 20.90 0.10 10.24
CA ASN A 110 20.10 -0.65 9.26
C ASN A 110 20.99 -1.53 8.38
N SER A 111 22.15 -1.05 7.96
CA SER A 111 23.13 -1.81 7.16
C SER A 111 23.71 -2.98 7.94
N VAL A 112 24.08 -2.78 9.20
CA VAL A 112 24.59 -3.85 10.08
C VAL A 112 23.54 -4.92 10.33
N LYS A 113 22.29 -4.51 10.63
CA LYS A 113 21.19 -5.45 10.85
C LYS A 113 20.80 -6.20 9.58
N GLN A 114 20.74 -5.52 8.43
CA GLN A 114 20.50 -6.17 7.14
C GLN A 114 21.59 -7.19 6.82
N GLY A 115 22.87 -6.87 7.09
CA GLY A 115 23.99 -7.80 6.92
C GLY A 115 23.86 -9.03 7.82
N TYR A 116 23.50 -8.83 9.08
CA TYR A 116 23.26 -9.92 10.04
C TYR A 116 22.07 -10.81 9.64
N ASP A 117 20.95 -10.22 9.21
CA ASP A 117 19.76 -10.97 8.79
C ASP A 117 20.01 -11.75 7.48
N ARG A 118 20.86 -11.22 6.58
CA ARG A 118 21.32 -11.91 5.37
C ARG A 118 22.09 -13.19 5.68
N LEU A 119 22.98 -13.13 6.68
CA LEU A 119 23.73 -14.31 7.16
C LEU A 119 22.81 -15.35 7.81
N ARG A 120 21.65 -14.92 8.33
CA ARG A 120 20.64 -15.81 8.93
C ARG A 120 19.59 -16.32 7.93
N ALA A 121 19.80 -16.11 6.63
CA ALA A 121 18.88 -16.44 5.54
C ALA A 121 17.46 -15.85 5.70
N LYS A 122 17.32 -14.76 6.45
CA LYS A 122 16.05 -14.02 6.59
C LYS A 122 16.08 -12.79 5.69
N CYS A 123 15.41 -12.85 4.54
CA CYS A 123 15.15 -11.67 3.71
C CYS A 123 14.01 -10.86 4.34
N ALA A 124 14.34 -10.05 5.36
CA ALA A 124 13.40 -9.10 5.95
C ALA A 124 13.76 -7.67 5.47
N PRO A 125 12.77 -6.85 5.09
CA PRO A 125 13.02 -5.43 4.83
C PRO A 125 13.57 -4.73 6.09
N PRO A 126 14.34 -3.64 5.94
CA PRO A 126 14.88 -2.91 7.08
C PRO A 126 13.77 -2.42 8.01
N PRO A 127 14.07 -2.27 9.32
CA PRO A 127 13.09 -1.87 10.31
C PRO A 127 12.58 -0.45 10.04
N TYR A 128 11.31 -0.33 9.65
CA TYR A 128 10.63 0.94 9.41
C TYR A 128 9.76 1.29 10.62
N THR A 129 9.90 2.51 11.15
CA THR A 129 9.00 3.06 12.17
C THR A 129 7.58 3.06 11.60
N GLY A 130 6.70 2.32 12.27
CA GLY A 130 5.31 2.20 11.86
C GLY A 130 5.00 1.09 10.85
N CYS A 131 5.97 0.33 10.28
CA CYS A 131 5.69 -0.86 9.44
C CYS A 131 6.01 -2.18 10.18
N ASP A 132 7.03 -2.17 11.05
CA ASP A 132 7.51 -3.36 11.76
C ASP A 132 6.46 -4.01 12.68
N ARG A 133 5.60 -3.19 13.29
CA ARG A 133 4.47 -3.68 14.11
C ARG A 133 3.41 -4.38 13.26
N TRP A 134 3.20 -3.95 12.01
CA TRP A 134 2.15 -4.51 11.14
C TRP A 134 2.62 -5.75 10.40
N ALA A 135 3.88 -5.79 9.94
CA ALA A 135 4.46 -7.01 9.37
C ALA A 135 4.52 -8.17 10.39
N ALA A 136 4.65 -7.86 11.70
CA ALA A 136 4.57 -8.84 12.77
C ALA A 136 3.14 -9.32 13.06
N MET A 137 2.13 -8.45 12.90
CA MET A 137 0.70 -8.77 13.08
C MET A 137 0.18 -9.83 12.09
N TRP A 138 0.95 -10.08 11.03
CA TRP A 138 0.63 -10.91 9.87
C TRP A 138 1.35 -12.27 9.83
N ARG A 139 2.12 -12.59 10.87
CA ARG A 139 2.69 -13.92 11.08
C ARG A 139 1.75 -14.87 11.85
N ARG A 140 0.52 -14.44 12.16
CA ARG A 140 -0.55 -15.27 12.71
C ARG A 140 -1.58 -15.58 11.64
#